data_AF-A0A967BCG6-F1
#
_entry.id   AF-A0A967BCG6-F1
#
_cell.length_a   1.000
_cell.length_b   1.000
_cell.length_c   1.000
_cell.angle_alpha   90.00
_cell.angle_beta   90.00
_cell.angle_gamma   90.00
#
_symmetry.space_group_name_H-M   'P 1'
#
loop_
_entity.id
_entity.type
_entity.pdbx_description
1 polymer ?
#
loop_
_entity_poly.entity_id
_entity_poly.type
_entity_poly.pdbx_seq_one_letter_code
_entity_poly.pdbx_strand_id
1 'polypeptide(L)'
;MARTLHADGTTGKVYIYNNDQPPATYETPTGPQLGDLHFHSDLSYLGNAQVIDVTLTHPERTRSSSTSKGLFGSSTYYNPRQGTQSYDLAGHNFGRIVPFIPFYGESQMPSGTVVQQAGESARAVSIYLTNTTIRAFENWVTFDNTLPAITRRYRVFLFETLFEGSGNESIRIAPTLFRAGFGKLSTAYRYLRTSETPDVFVTAGKTADVQSGGLKVVLPDGRRALQSATYTGSFAGSPAAGCGYEL
;
A
#
# COMPACT_ATOMS: atom_id res chain seq x y z
N MET A 1 8.93 -39.61 9.49
CA MET A 1 10.02 -38.79 8.92
C MET A 1 9.41 -37.84 7.90
N ALA A 2 9.82 -36.57 7.91
CA ALA A 2 9.29 -35.57 6.99
C ALA A 2 9.95 -35.73 5.61
N ARG A 3 9.15 -35.81 4.55
CA ARG A 3 9.63 -35.82 3.17
C ARG A 3 9.82 -34.38 2.70
N THR A 4 10.95 -34.08 2.07
CA THR A 4 11.27 -32.74 1.58
C THR A 4 11.02 -32.66 0.08
N LEU A 5 10.28 -31.64 -0.35
CA LEU A 5 10.13 -31.27 -1.76
C LEU A 5 11.31 -30.39 -2.15
N HIS A 6 12.04 -30.78 -3.18
CA HIS A 6 13.04 -29.95 -3.83
C HIS A 6 12.58 -29.56 -5.23
N ALA A 7 12.74 -28.29 -5.58
CA ALA A 7 12.53 -27.76 -6.91
C ALA A 7 13.78 -26.99 -7.34
N ASP A 8 14.43 -27.44 -8.41
CA ASP A 8 15.59 -26.77 -9.00
C ASP A 8 15.13 -25.85 -10.13
N GLY A 9 15.23 -24.55 -9.89
CA GLY A 9 14.84 -23.52 -10.87
C GLY A 9 15.74 -23.44 -12.11
N THR A 10 16.93 -24.05 -12.08
CA THR A 10 17.87 -24.06 -13.20
C THR A 10 17.59 -25.20 -14.16
N THR A 11 17.24 -26.37 -13.63
CA THR A 11 16.98 -27.57 -14.43
C THR A 11 15.49 -27.86 -14.63
N GLY A 12 14.60 -27.15 -13.92
CA GLY A 12 13.15 -27.36 -13.95
C GLY A 12 12.70 -28.66 -13.30
N LYS A 13 13.59 -29.34 -12.55
CA LYS A 13 13.31 -30.64 -11.93
C LYS A 13 12.71 -30.47 -10.55
N VAL A 14 11.74 -31.33 -10.23
CA VAL A 14 11.08 -31.40 -8.93
C VAL A 14 11.14 -32.83 -8.42
N TYR A 15 11.55 -33.02 -7.16
CA TYR A 15 11.63 -34.35 -6.53
C TYR A 15 11.27 -34.29 -5.04
N ILE A 16 10.74 -35.41 -4.53
CA ILE A 16 10.43 -35.60 -3.11
C ILE A 16 11.43 -36.62 -2.56
N TYR A 17 12.18 -36.27 -1.53
CA TYR A 17 13.19 -37.16 -0.94
C TYR A 17 13.11 -37.18 0.59
N ASN A 18 13.51 -38.31 1.18
CA ASN A 18 13.35 -38.60 2.62
C ASN A 18 14.71 -38.75 3.35
N ASN A 19 15.81 -38.29 2.75
CA ASN A 19 17.18 -38.55 3.21
C ASN A 19 18.03 -37.27 3.19
N ASP A 20 19.18 -37.27 3.88
CA ASP A 20 20.12 -36.13 3.94
C ASP A 20 20.88 -35.84 2.62
N GLN A 21 20.67 -36.66 1.59
CA GLN A 21 21.36 -36.56 0.30
C GLN A 21 20.35 -36.56 -0.85
N PRO A 22 20.54 -35.71 -1.88
CA PRO A 22 19.72 -35.72 -3.08
C PRO A 22 19.75 -37.11 -3.77
N PRO A 23 18.61 -37.63 -4.25
CA PRO A 23 18.57 -38.92 -4.94
C PRO A 23 19.29 -38.86 -6.29
N ALA A 24 20.04 -39.93 -6.61
CA ALA A 24 20.79 -40.04 -7.87
C ALA A 24 19.89 -40.24 -9.11
N THR A 25 18.68 -40.77 -8.89
CA THR A 25 17.63 -40.95 -9.90
C THR A 25 16.42 -40.09 -9.55
N TYR A 26 15.94 -39.34 -10.54
CA TYR A 26 14.80 -38.43 -10.39
C TYR A 26 13.56 -39.12 -10.93
N GLU A 27 12.57 -39.38 -10.07
CA GLU A 27 11.21 -39.68 -10.52
C GLU A 27 10.38 -38.41 -10.36
N THR A 28 9.76 -37.97 -11.45
CA THR A 28 8.79 -36.86 -11.39
C THR A 28 7.64 -37.29 -10.48
N PRO A 29 7.33 -36.52 -9.42
CA PRO A 29 6.24 -36.87 -8.52
C PRO A 29 4.93 -36.94 -9.30
N THR A 30 4.19 -38.02 -9.08
CA THR A 30 2.86 -38.24 -9.66
C THR A 30 1.85 -37.27 -9.06
N GLY A 31 0.75 -36.99 -9.77
CA GLY A 31 -0.32 -36.11 -9.31
C GLY A 31 -0.81 -36.39 -7.87
N PRO A 32 -1.04 -37.66 -7.48
CA PRO A 32 -1.42 -38.00 -6.10
C PRO A 32 -0.34 -37.65 -5.06
N GLN A 33 0.95 -37.88 -5.36
CA GLN A 33 2.05 -37.54 -4.45
C GLN A 33 2.22 -36.03 -4.27
N LEU A 34 1.87 -35.25 -5.29
CA LEU A 34 1.81 -33.80 -5.17
C LEU A 34 0.64 -33.37 -4.27
N GLY A 35 -0.49 -34.09 -4.32
CA GLY A 35 -1.67 -33.93 -3.46
C GLY A 35 -1.37 -33.96 -1.96
N ASP A 36 -0.44 -34.82 -1.55
CA ASP A 36 -0.07 -35.06 -0.15
C ASP A 36 1.04 -34.13 0.40
N LEU A 37 1.45 -33.11 -0.38
CA LEU A 37 2.44 -32.14 0.07
C LEU A 37 1.82 -31.10 1.02
N HIS A 38 2.22 -31.20 2.28
CA HIS A 38 1.88 -30.23 3.31
C HIS A 38 2.99 -29.19 3.45
N PHE A 39 2.62 -27.91 3.30
CA PHE A 39 3.54 -26.80 3.55
C PHE A 39 3.55 -26.53 5.07
N HIS A 40 4.75 -26.44 5.66
CA HIS A 40 4.91 -26.18 7.10
C HIS A 40 4.58 -24.73 7.47
N SER A 41 4.52 -23.84 6.47
CA SER A 41 4.16 -22.44 6.61
C SER A 41 2.71 -22.28 6.18
N ASP A 42 1.96 -21.43 6.87
CA ASP A 42 0.60 -21.08 6.48
C ASP A 42 0.53 -20.35 5.12
N LEU A 43 1.69 -20.07 4.50
CA LEU A 43 1.88 -19.41 3.19
C LEU A 43 1.05 -18.13 3.09
N SER A 44 1.01 -17.35 4.17
CA SER A 44 0.24 -16.12 4.25
C SER A 44 0.97 -14.99 3.53
N TYR A 45 0.73 -14.87 2.23
CA TYR A 45 1.38 -13.86 1.40
C TYR A 45 0.45 -12.72 0.99
N LEU A 46 1.03 -11.52 0.90
CA LEU A 46 0.44 -10.38 0.20
C LEU A 46 0.99 -10.34 -1.22
N GLY A 47 0.14 -10.71 -2.17
CA GLY A 47 0.45 -10.64 -3.60
C GLY A 47 -0.01 -9.32 -4.18
N ASN A 48 0.88 -8.54 -4.76
CA ASN A 48 0.48 -7.41 -5.61
C ASN A 48 -0.31 -7.96 -6.80
N ALA A 49 -1.58 -7.58 -6.87
CA ALA A 49 -2.54 -8.12 -7.80
C ALA A 49 -2.94 -7.09 -8.88
N GLN A 50 -2.82 -5.79 -8.60
CA GLN A 50 -3.12 -4.74 -9.56
C GLN A 50 -2.37 -3.44 -9.22
N VAL A 51 -1.83 -2.79 -10.26
CA VAL A 51 -1.28 -1.43 -10.18
C VAL A 51 -2.10 -0.53 -11.07
N ILE A 52 -2.57 0.59 -10.54
CA ILE A 52 -3.35 1.58 -11.28
C ILE A 52 -2.61 2.90 -11.28
N ASP A 53 -2.36 3.44 -12.46
CA ASP A 53 -1.89 4.80 -12.69
C ASP A 53 -3.05 5.64 -13.24
N VAL A 54 -3.43 6.68 -12.51
CA VAL A 54 -4.60 7.50 -12.83
C VAL A 54 -4.27 8.98 -12.73
N THR A 55 -4.88 9.78 -13.60
CA THR A 55 -4.77 11.24 -13.57
C THR A 55 -6.11 11.83 -13.18
N LEU A 56 -6.12 12.71 -12.18
CA LEU A 56 -7.30 13.44 -11.71
C LEU A 56 -7.05 14.93 -11.84
N THR A 57 -7.99 15.63 -12.49
CA THR A 57 -8.04 17.08 -12.49
C THR A 57 -8.94 17.55 -11.36
N HIS A 58 -8.32 18.12 -10.34
CA HIS A 58 -9.07 18.79 -9.28
C HIS A 58 -9.51 20.17 -9.78
N PRO A 59 -10.81 20.53 -9.63
CA PRO A 59 -11.33 21.79 -10.11
C PRO A 59 -10.76 22.96 -9.29
N GLU A 60 -10.95 24.16 -9.82
CA GLU A 60 -10.66 25.38 -9.07
C GLU A 60 -11.50 25.45 -7.79
N ARG A 61 -10.88 25.88 -6.68
CA ARG A 61 -11.57 26.22 -5.43
C ARG A 61 -11.43 27.72 -5.22
N THR A 62 -12.52 28.44 -5.48
CA THR A 62 -12.56 29.88 -5.33
C THR A 62 -12.59 30.30 -3.87
N ARG A 63 -11.76 31.28 -3.53
CA ARG A 63 -11.83 31.97 -2.24
C ARG A 63 -13.21 32.58 -2.00
N SER A 64 -13.51 32.88 -0.74
CA SER A 64 -14.74 33.58 -0.38
C SER A 64 -14.79 34.97 -1.02
N SER A 65 -15.98 35.46 -1.33
CA SER A 65 -16.22 36.88 -1.66
C SER A 65 -16.56 37.71 -0.41
N SER A 66 -16.83 37.04 0.73
CA SER A 66 -17.13 37.67 2.01
C SER A 66 -15.84 37.89 2.80
N THR A 67 -15.74 39.05 3.44
CA THR A 67 -14.59 39.45 4.27
C THR A 67 -15.03 39.82 5.68
N SER A 68 -14.09 39.68 6.63
CA SER A 68 -14.25 40.13 8.02
C SER A 68 -13.11 41.09 8.40
N LYS A 69 -13.40 42.05 9.27
CA LYS A 69 -12.36 42.92 9.86
C LYS A 69 -11.66 42.21 11.01
N GLY A 70 -10.35 42.39 11.12
CA GLY A 70 -9.60 41.92 12.29
C GLY A 70 -10.11 42.55 13.59
N LEU A 71 -10.16 41.77 14.67
CA LEU A 71 -10.75 42.15 15.97
C LEU A 71 -10.18 43.45 16.57
N PHE A 72 -8.94 43.84 16.19
CA PHE A 72 -8.25 45.02 16.69
C PHE A 72 -7.52 45.84 15.61
N GLY A 73 -7.89 45.72 14.33
CA GLY A 73 -7.15 46.37 13.24
C GLY A 73 -7.99 46.78 12.03
N SER A 74 -7.40 47.60 11.14
CA SER A 74 -7.98 48.02 9.86
C SER A 74 -7.89 46.94 8.77
N SER A 75 -7.16 45.86 9.02
CA SER A 75 -6.97 44.74 8.09
C SER A 75 -8.29 44.00 7.85
N THR A 76 -8.57 43.75 6.58
CA THR A 76 -9.75 42.99 6.11
C THR A 76 -9.26 41.67 5.52
N TYR A 77 -9.81 40.55 5.98
CA TYR A 77 -9.42 39.20 5.55
C TYR A 77 -10.60 38.49 4.91
N TYR A 78 -10.35 37.61 3.95
CA TYR A 78 -11.40 36.78 3.38
C TYR A 78 -11.82 35.69 4.36
N ASN A 79 -13.13 35.51 4.52
CA ASN A 79 -13.66 34.47 5.39
C ASN A 79 -13.26 33.09 4.84
N PRO A 80 -12.72 32.17 5.67
CA PRO A 80 -12.31 30.86 5.19
C PRO A 80 -13.49 30.11 4.56
N ARG A 81 -13.28 29.56 3.37
CA ARG A 81 -14.21 28.62 2.74
C ARG A 81 -13.58 27.26 2.71
N GLN A 82 -14.32 26.26 3.16
CA GLN A 82 -13.87 24.87 3.19
C GLN A 82 -14.90 23.94 2.56
N GLY A 83 -14.47 22.75 2.21
CA GLY A 83 -15.39 21.71 1.75
C GLY A 83 -14.70 20.38 1.54
N THR A 84 -15.50 19.40 1.11
CA THR A 84 -15.03 18.06 0.77
C THR A 84 -15.69 17.53 -0.50
N GLN A 85 -14.99 16.70 -1.26
CA GLN A 85 -15.46 16.13 -2.52
C GLN A 85 -14.76 14.79 -2.78
N SER A 86 -15.53 13.79 -3.23
CA SER A 86 -14.98 12.51 -3.67
C SER A 86 -14.97 12.41 -5.19
N TYR A 87 -13.95 11.73 -5.71
CA TYR A 87 -13.80 11.42 -7.12
C TYR A 87 -13.55 9.93 -7.29
N ASP A 88 -14.22 9.31 -8.26
CA ASP A 88 -13.89 7.97 -8.72
C ASP A 88 -12.60 8.02 -9.55
N LEU A 89 -11.63 7.20 -9.18
CA LEU A 89 -10.34 7.11 -9.88
C LEU A 89 -10.34 5.94 -10.87
N ALA A 90 -10.68 4.75 -10.39
CA ALA A 90 -10.67 3.53 -11.19
C ALA A 90 -11.51 2.42 -10.53
N GLY A 91 -11.99 1.48 -11.34
CA GLY A 91 -12.61 0.24 -10.86
C GLY A 91 -11.59 -0.87 -10.58
N HIS A 92 -11.95 -1.80 -9.68
CA HIS A 92 -11.23 -3.05 -9.45
C HIS A 92 -12.19 -4.23 -9.27
N ASN A 93 -11.71 -5.44 -9.53
CA ASN A 93 -12.56 -6.64 -9.63
C ASN A 93 -12.52 -7.54 -8.39
N PHE A 94 -11.92 -7.08 -7.29
CA PHE A 94 -11.78 -7.87 -6.06
C PHE A 94 -13.11 -8.13 -5.32
N GLY A 95 -14.16 -7.36 -5.58
CA GLY A 95 -15.47 -7.50 -4.93
C GLY A 95 -15.49 -7.19 -3.42
N ARG A 96 -14.35 -6.76 -2.86
CA ARG A 96 -14.15 -6.41 -1.46
C ARG A 96 -13.07 -5.34 -1.33
N ILE A 97 -13.02 -4.70 -0.17
CA ILE A 97 -11.89 -3.83 0.19
C ILE A 97 -10.67 -4.71 0.42
N VAL A 98 -9.60 -4.42 -0.32
CA VAL A 98 -8.30 -5.09 -0.22
C VAL A 98 -7.27 -4.13 0.37
N PRO A 99 -6.18 -4.64 0.99
CA PRO A 99 -5.05 -3.79 1.34
C PRO A 99 -4.53 -3.04 0.11
N PHE A 100 -4.10 -1.79 0.30
CA PHE A 100 -3.62 -0.94 -0.78
C PHE A 100 -2.57 0.06 -0.28
N ILE A 101 -1.71 0.50 -1.19
CA ILE A 101 -0.71 1.55 -0.93
C ILE A 101 -0.82 2.58 -2.06
N PRO A 102 -1.28 3.81 -1.76
CA PRO A 102 -1.29 4.89 -2.73
C PRO A 102 0.05 5.64 -2.76
N PHE A 103 0.33 6.23 -3.92
CA PHE A 103 1.50 7.04 -4.22
C PHE A 103 1.08 8.33 -4.89
N TYR A 104 1.81 9.40 -4.55
CA TYR A 104 1.73 10.69 -5.20
C TYR A 104 3.14 11.08 -5.66
N GLY A 105 3.34 11.14 -6.98
CA GLY A 105 4.69 11.14 -7.55
C GLY A 105 5.40 9.82 -7.24
N GLU A 106 6.60 9.91 -6.66
CA GLU A 106 7.44 8.76 -6.29
C GLU A 106 7.32 8.37 -4.82
N SER A 107 6.52 9.09 -4.03
CA SER A 107 6.40 8.88 -2.59
C SER A 107 5.08 8.23 -2.20
N GLN A 108 5.13 7.34 -1.19
CA GLN A 108 3.93 6.82 -0.54
C GLN A 108 3.09 7.97 0.01
N MET A 109 1.79 7.92 -0.25
CA MET A 109 0.86 9.00 0.06
C MET A 109 0.04 8.66 1.30
N PRO A 110 0.33 9.24 2.48
CA PRO A 110 -0.56 9.11 3.62
C PRO A 110 -1.91 9.80 3.37
N SER A 111 -2.91 9.42 4.16
CA SER A 111 -4.20 10.12 4.20
C SER A 111 -3.98 11.60 4.56
N GLY A 112 -4.68 12.50 3.89
CA GLY A 112 -4.54 13.94 4.08
C GLY A 112 -3.27 14.55 3.48
N THR A 113 -2.67 13.94 2.47
CA THR A 113 -1.50 14.51 1.77
C THR A 113 -1.90 15.80 1.06
N VAL A 114 -1.19 16.90 1.34
CA VAL A 114 -1.39 18.19 0.68
C VAL A 114 -0.90 18.10 -0.77
N VAL A 115 -1.79 18.36 -1.74
CA VAL A 115 -1.46 18.25 -3.18
C VAL A 115 -1.37 19.60 -3.89
N GLN A 116 -1.81 20.66 -3.22
CA GLN A 116 -1.66 22.05 -3.63
C GLN A 116 -1.82 22.99 -2.44
N GLN A 117 -0.98 24.02 -2.42
CA GLN A 117 -1.05 25.14 -1.49
C GLN A 117 -0.80 26.44 -2.26
N ALA A 118 -1.52 27.50 -1.89
CA ALA A 118 -1.31 28.87 -2.34
C ALA A 118 -1.54 29.80 -1.14
N GLY A 119 -0.47 30.41 -0.62
CA GLY A 119 -0.52 31.11 0.66
C GLY A 119 -0.98 30.16 1.78
N GLU A 120 -1.97 30.60 2.55
CA GLU A 120 -2.63 29.83 3.62
C GLU A 120 -3.69 28.85 3.08
N SER A 121 -4.06 28.97 1.80
CA SER A 121 -5.06 28.11 1.17
C SER A 121 -4.44 26.79 0.74
N ALA A 122 -5.10 25.68 1.03
CA ALA A 122 -4.58 24.35 0.71
C ALA A 122 -5.69 23.36 0.42
N ARG A 123 -5.34 22.32 -0.34
CA ARG A 123 -6.15 21.11 -0.47
C ARG A 123 -5.31 19.89 -0.18
N ALA A 124 -5.92 18.95 0.53
CA ALA A 124 -5.36 17.66 0.84
C ALA A 124 -6.24 16.56 0.25
N VAL A 125 -5.61 15.43 -0.07
CA VAL A 125 -6.27 14.28 -0.67
C VAL A 125 -5.95 13.02 0.13
N SER A 126 -6.94 12.16 0.23
CA SER A 126 -6.83 10.82 0.81
C SER A 126 -7.35 9.80 -0.20
N ILE A 127 -6.60 8.74 -0.45
CA ILE A 127 -7.07 7.64 -1.31
C ILE A 127 -7.75 6.60 -0.42
N TYR A 128 -8.91 6.12 -0.85
CA TYR A 128 -9.64 5.05 -0.17
C TYR A 128 -10.26 4.10 -1.20
N LEU A 129 -10.56 2.87 -0.75
CA LEU A 129 -11.19 1.85 -1.57
C LEU A 129 -12.62 1.59 -1.08
N THR A 130 -13.47 1.25 -2.03
CA THR A 130 -14.77 0.60 -1.82
C THR A 130 -14.66 -0.86 -2.27
N ASN A 131 -15.77 -1.59 -2.35
CA ASN A 131 -15.74 -2.98 -2.82
C ASN A 131 -15.33 -3.11 -4.30
N THR A 132 -15.50 -2.05 -5.10
CA THR A 132 -15.31 -2.10 -6.56
C THR A 132 -14.56 -0.90 -7.13
N THR A 133 -14.25 0.11 -6.32
CA THR A 133 -13.80 1.41 -6.82
C THR A 133 -12.78 2.04 -5.90
N ILE A 134 -11.71 2.54 -6.50
CA ILE A 134 -10.71 3.40 -5.87
C ILE A 134 -11.18 4.84 -5.98
N ARG A 135 -11.12 5.56 -4.87
CA ARG A 135 -11.62 6.94 -4.77
C ARG A 135 -10.58 7.86 -4.17
N ALA A 136 -10.61 9.11 -4.63
CA ALA A 136 -9.89 10.22 -4.00
C ALA A 136 -10.88 11.06 -3.22
N PHE A 137 -10.66 11.21 -1.91
CA PHE A 137 -11.35 12.17 -1.06
C PHE A 137 -10.50 13.43 -0.96
N GLU A 138 -11.00 14.55 -1.48
CA GLU A 138 -10.39 15.86 -1.35
C GLU A 138 -11.05 16.62 -0.20
N ASN A 139 -10.24 17.26 0.63
CA ASN A 139 -10.65 18.30 1.58
C ASN A 139 -9.85 19.57 1.29
N TRP A 140 -10.50 20.72 1.30
CA TRP A 140 -9.83 22.00 0.99
C TRP A 140 -10.28 23.10 1.94
N VAL A 141 -9.41 24.10 2.05
CA VAL A 141 -9.68 25.38 2.67
C VAL A 141 -9.05 26.48 1.83
N THR A 142 -9.79 27.56 1.61
CA THR A 142 -9.34 28.77 0.92
C THR A 142 -9.51 29.98 1.82
N PHE A 143 -8.45 30.77 1.96
CA PHE A 143 -8.39 32.05 2.65
C PHE A 143 -8.32 33.16 1.60
N ASP A 144 -7.21 33.90 1.56
CA ASP A 144 -7.02 35.02 0.64
C ASP A 144 -6.70 34.58 -0.81
N ASN A 145 -6.38 33.30 -1.03
CA ASN A 145 -6.02 32.76 -2.33
C ASN A 145 -7.06 31.76 -2.86
N THR A 146 -7.42 31.92 -4.14
CA THR A 146 -8.08 30.86 -4.91
C THR A 146 -7.07 29.75 -5.21
N LEU A 147 -7.50 28.50 -5.11
CA LEU A 147 -6.71 27.36 -5.57
C LEU A 147 -7.09 27.07 -7.02
N PRO A 148 -6.25 27.37 -8.02
CA PRO A 148 -6.56 27.09 -9.42
C PRO A 148 -6.74 25.59 -9.65
N ALA A 149 -7.43 25.24 -10.73
CA ALA A 149 -7.55 23.85 -11.17
C ALA A 149 -6.17 23.23 -11.39
N ILE A 150 -5.98 21.99 -10.94
CA ILE A 150 -4.71 21.28 -11.05
C ILE A 150 -4.92 19.83 -11.46
N THR A 151 -4.03 19.35 -12.31
CA THR A 151 -4.00 17.93 -12.68
C THR A 151 -2.91 17.22 -11.89
N ARG A 152 -3.25 16.07 -11.30
CA ARG A 152 -2.37 15.25 -10.46
C ARG A 152 -2.44 13.80 -10.88
N ARG A 153 -1.29 13.14 -10.89
CA ARG A 153 -1.18 11.70 -11.14
C ARG A 153 -1.05 10.97 -9.81
N TYR A 154 -1.85 9.93 -9.64
CA TYR A 154 -1.81 9.02 -8.51
C TYR A 154 -1.49 7.62 -9.02
N ARG A 155 -0.72 6.87 -8.23
CA ARG A 155 -0.52 5.44 -8.44
C ARG A 155 -1.04 4.69 -7.23
N VAL A 156 -1.75 3.60 -7.43
CA VAL A 156 -2.30 2.78 -6.34
C VAL A 156 -1.96 1.32 -6.59
N PHE A 157 -1.31 0.70 -5.61
CA PHE A 157 -1.04 -0.73 -5.56
C PHE A 157 -2.13 -1.41 -4.75
N LEU A 158 -2.71 -2.50 -5.27
CA LEU A 158 -3.74 -3.29 -4.62
C LEU A 158 -3.21 -4.70 -4.38
N PHE A 159 -3.44 -5.23 -3.18
CA PHE A 159 -2.87 -6.49 -2.74
C PHE A 159 -3.95 -7.53 -2.49
N GLU A 160 -3.77 -8.72 -3.05
CA GLU A 160 -4.57 -9.88 -2.71
C GLU A 160 -4.00 -10.52 -1.42
N THR A 161 -4.89 -10.82 -0.47
CA THR A 161 -4.56 -11.59 0.73
C THR A 161 -4.72 -13.08 0.44
N LEU A 162 -3.63 -13.77 0.17
CA LEU A 162 -3.63 -15.21 -0.14
C LEU A 162 -3.45 -16.06 1.12
N PHE A 163 -4.22 -15.75 2.17
CA PHE A 163 -4.05 -16.38 3.49
C PHE A 163 -4.87 -17.66 3.64
N GLU A 164 -6.00 -17.74 2.94
CA GLU A 164 -6.86 -18.90 2.89
C GLU A 164 -6.67 -19.63 1.56
N GLY A 165 -6.61 -20.96 1.62
CA GLY A 165 -6.50 -21.77 0.41
C GLY A 165 -7.81 -21.70 -0.38
N SER A 166 -7.71 -21.44 -1.67
CA SER A 166 -8.82 -21.51 -2.63
C SER A 166 -8.51 -22.58 -3.69
N GLY A 167 -9.22 -23.70 -3.64
CA GLY A 167 -9.12 -24.77 -4.64
C GLY A 167 -8.83 -26.14 -4.05
N ASN A 168 -8.72 -27.14 -4.93
CA ASN A 168 -8.57 -28.55 -4.56
C ASN A 168 -7.16 -29.10 -4.85
N GLU A 169 -6.29 -28.28 -5.42
CA GLU A 169 -4.94 -28.67 -5.84
C GLU A 169 -3.91 -28.12 -4.85
N SER A 170 -3.20 -29.02 -4.17
CA SER A 170 -2.08 -28.65 -3.31
C SER A 170 -0.92 -28.04 -4.11
N ILE A 171 -0.66 -28.53 -5.33
CA ILE A 171 0.33 -28.03 -6.28
C ILE A 171 -0.23 -28.13 -7.70
N ARG A 172 -0.04 -27.07 -8.49
CA ARG A 172 -0.30 -27.04 -9.93
C ARG A 172 0.90 -26.45 -10.65
N ILE A 173 1.36 -27.15 -11.69
CA ILE A 173 2.45 -26.70 -12.54
C ILE A 173 1.95 -26.64 -13.98
N ALA A 174 2.07 -25.47 -14.60
CA ALA A 174 1.80 -25.22 -16.01
C ALA A 174 2.91 -24.33 -16.59
N PRO A 175 3.09 -24.26 -17.92
CA PRO A 175 4.22 -23.55 -18.54
C PRO A 175 4.40 -22.09 -18.11
N THR A 176 3.31 -21.41 -17.70
CA THR A 176 3.32 -20.00 -17.27
C THR A 176 2.85 -19.80 -15.83
N LEU A 177 2.56 -20.89 -15.10
CA LEU A 177 1.90 -20.82 -13.82
C LEU A 177 2.37 -21.94 -12.89
N PHE A 178 2.96 -21.54 -11.78
CA PHE A 178 3.11 -22.39 -10.61
C PHE A 178 2.13 -21.93 -9.53
N ARG A 179 1.38 -22.87 -8.96
CA ARG A 179 0.55 -22.66 -7.77
C ARG A 179 0.85 -23.72 -6.73
N ALA A 180 0.84 -23.33 -5.46
CA ALA A 180 1.04 -24.23 -4.34
C ALA A 180 0.20 -23.82 -3.12
N GLY A 181 0.03 -24.76 -2.19
CA GLY A 181 -0.69 -24.55 -0.94
C GLY A 181 -2.16 -24.20 -1.14
N PHE A 182 -2.84 -24.88 -2.07
CA PHE A 182 -4.24 -24.56 -2.42
C PHE A 182 -4.41 -23.12 -2.93
N GLY A 183 -3.47 -22.64 -3.74
CA GLY A 183 -3.52 -21.30 -4.34
C GLY A 183 -2.98 -20.17 -3.46
N LYS A 184 -2.52 -20.46 -2.24
CA LYS A 184 -1.85 -19.48 -1.36
C LYS A 184 -0.54 -18.94 -1.92
N LEU A 185 0.14 -19.75 -2.73
CA LEU A 185 1.28 -19.33 -3.54
C LEU A 185 0.89 -19.48 -5.00
N SER A 186 1.13 -18.44 -5.79
CA SER A 186 0.97 -18.41 -7.24
C SER A 186 1.93 -17.44 -7.91
N THR A 187 2.62 -17.88 -8.97
CA THR A 187 3.50 -17.00 -9.78
C THR A 187 2.74 -15.96 -10.60
N ALA A 188 1.41 -15.96 -10.55
CA ALA A 188 0.58 -14.90 -11.12
C ALA A 188 0.67 -13.58 -10.31
N TYR A 189 1.18 -13.62 -9.08
CA TYR A 189 1.34 -12.46 -8.21
C TYR A 189 2.81 -12.16 -7.96
N ARG A 190 3.11 -10.89 -7.69
CA ARG A 190 4.41 -10.46 -7.15
C ARG A 190 4.30 -10.30 -5.65
N TYR A 191 5.19 -10.91 -4.89
CA TYR A 191 5.08 -10.94 -3.45
C TYR A 191 5.85 -9.80 -2.81
N LEU A 192 5.26 -9.18 -1.80
CA LEU A 192 5.99 -8.28 -0.91
C LEU A 192 7.07 -9.07 -0.18
N ARG A 193 8.33 -8.73 -0.44
CA ARG A 193 9.50 -9.27 0.27
C ARG A 193 10.29 -8.12 0.88
N THR A 194 10.95 -8.36 2.01
CA THR A 194 11.92 -7.42 2.57
C THR A 194 13.02 -7.14 1.54
N SER A 195 13.39 -5.87 1.36
CA SER A 195 14.36 -5.43 0.36
C SER A 195 15.31 -4.38 0.93
N GLU A 196 16.58 -4.43 0.53
CA GLU A 196 17.59 -3.40 0.84
C GLU A 196 17.40 -2.13 0.01
N THR A 197 16.71 -2.23 -1.13
CA THR A 197 16.26 -1.12 -1.98
C THR A 197 14.73 -1.13 -2.05
N PRO A 198 14.05 -0.66 -0.99
CA PRO A 198 12.60 -0.82 -0.87
C PRO A 198 11.82 0.12 -1.80
N ASP A 199 10.79 -0.42 -2.44
CA ASP A 199 9.79 0.34 -3.19
C ASP A 199 8.73 0.95 -2.25
N VAL A 200 8.46 0.28 -1.14
CA VAL A 200 7.48 0.65 -0.12
C VAL A 200 8.02 0.35 1.26
N PHE A 201 7.50 1.05 2.27
CA PHE A 201 7.73 0.72 3.66
C PHE A 201 6.43 0.27 4.32
N VAL A 202 6.51 -0.76 5.15
CA VAL A 202 5.39 -1.32 5.91
C VAL A 202 5.75 -1.30 7.39
N THR A 203 4.88 -0.75 8.23
CA THR A 203 5.06 -0.73 9.69
C THR A 203 4.05 -1.62 10.37
N ALA A 204 4.48 -2.36 11.39
CA ALA A 204 3.61 -3.22 12.19
C ALA A 204 2.93 -2.47 13.35
N GLY A 205 3.27 -1.19 13.55
CA GLY A 205 2.78 -0.42 14.69
C GLY A 205 2.53 1.05 14.36
N LYS A 206 2.15 1.82 15.37
CA LYS A 206 1.92 3.26 15.22
C LYS A 206 3.22 3.95 14.83
N THR A 207 3.17 4.87 13.86
CA THR A 207 4.30 5.69 13.41
C THR A 207 4.13 7.16 13.74
N ALA A 208 2.95 7.60 14.18
CA ALA A 208 2.70 8.98 14.56
C ALA A 208 1.93 9.09 15.88
N ASP A 209 2.19 10.16 16.60
CA ASP A 209 1.51 10.53 17.84
C ASP A 209 1.31 12.04 17.94
N VAL A 210 0.21 12.45 18.57
CA VAL A 210 -0.14 13.86 18.79
C VAL A 210 -0.34 14.08 20.28
N GLN A 211 0.46 14.97 20.85
CA GLN A 211 0.39 15.31 22.27
C GLN A 211 0.72 16.78 22.51
N SER A 212 -0.03 17.42 23.40
CA SER A 212 0.13 18.84 23.77
C SER A 212 0.11 19.81 22.58
N GLY A 213 -0.66 19.47 21.53
CA GLY A 213 -0.75 20.28 20.31
C GLY A 213 0.48 20.17 19.40
N GLY A 214 1.43 19.28 19.69
CA GLY A 214 2.55 18.94 18.81
C GLY A 214 2.36 17.57 18.15
N LEU A 215 3.05 17.36 17.04
CA LEU A 215 3.08 16.10 16.29
C LEU A 215 4.48 15.48 16.39
N LYS A 216 4.54 14.16 16.56
CA LYS A 216 5.75 13.37 16.34
C LYS A 216 5.46 12.26 15.33
N VAL A 217 6.28 12.15 14.29
CA VAL A 217 6.21 11.10 13.26
C VAL A 217 7.56 10.40 13.17
N VAL A 218 7.59 9.09 13.34
CA VAL A 218 8.78 8.26 13.06
C VAL A 218 8.78 7.91 11.59
N LEU A 219 9.83 8.33 10.87
CA LEU A 219 9.95 8.05 9.45
C LEU A 219 10.19 6.55 9.19
N PRO A 220 9.73 6.04 8.05
CA PRO A 220 9.84 4.61 7.73
C PRO A 220 11.28 4.08 7.66
N ASP A 221 12.26 4.94 7.35
CA ASP A 221 13.69 4.58 7.28
C ASP A 221 14.37 4.47 8.65
N GLY A 222 13.63 4.71 9.75
CA GLY A 222 14.10 4.63 11.12
C GLY A 222 15.14 5.69 11.52
N ARG A 223 15.52 6.60 10.61
CA ARG A 223 16.68 7.48 10.82
C ARG A 223 16.32 8.80 11.48
N ARG A 224 15.06 9.26 11.39
CA ARG A 224 14.60 10.49 12.07
C ARG A 224 13.12 10.44 12.46
N ALA A 225 12.83 10.89 13.68
CA ALA A 225 11.47 11.31 14.03
C ALA A 225 11.33 12.81 13.70
N LEU A 226 10.34 13.16 12.87
CA LEU A 226 9.89 14.54 12.70
C LEU A 226 9.09 14.91 13.94
N GLN A 227 9.54 15.90 14.71
CA GLN A 227 8.88 16.33 15.94
C GLN A 227 8.68 17.84 15.95
N SER A 228 7.45 18.27 16.23
CA SER A 228 7.14 19.68 16.51
C SER A 228 7.74 20.10 17.86
N ALA A 229 8.20 21.35 17.97
CA ALA A 229 8.74 21.89 19.22
C ALA A 229 7.74 21.86 20.40
N THR A 230 6.44 21.83 20.10
CA THR A 230 5.34 21.76 21.07
C THR A 230 5.01 20.34 21.53
N TYR A 231 5.61 19.32 20.92
CA TYR A 231 5.36 17.93 21.30
C TYR A 231 6.14 17.57 22.57
N THR A 232 5.42 17.16 23.61
CA THR A 232 5.96 16.81 24.94
C THR A 232 5.78 15.33 25.31
N GLY A 233 5.26 14.51 24.39
CA GLY A 233 5.03 13.08 24.62
C GLY A 233 6.31 12.23 24.57
N SER A 234 6.18 10.96 24.93
CA SER A 234 7.28 9.98 24.98
C SER A 234 7.20 8.91 23.89
N PHE A 235 6.41 9.14 22.84
CA PHE A 235 6.18 8.15 21.79
C PHE A 235 7.47 7.72 21.09
N ALA A 236 7.77 6.42 21.14
CA ALA A 236 8.92 5.82 20.48
C ALA A 236 8.67 5.51 19.00
N GLY A 237 7.41 5.21 18.64
CA GLY A 237 7.01 4.74 17.31
C GLY A 237 7.62 3.40 16.89
N SER A 238 7.07 2.80 15.85
CA SER A 238 7.59 1.55 15.26
C SER A 238 8.39 1.84 13.99
N PRO A 239 9.62 1.32 13.83
CA PRO A 239 10.33 1.39 12.56
C PRO A 239 9.55 0.61 11.49
N ALA A 240 9.68 1.03 10.23
CA ALA A 240 9.08 0.29 9.12
C ALA A 240 10.09 -0.68 8.51
N ALA A 241 9.58 -1.80 7.99
CA ALA A 241 10.34 -2.70 7.14
C ALA A 241 10.25 -2.21 5.70
N GLY A 242 11.40 -2.05 5.04
CA GLY A 242 11.47 -1.80 3.61
C GLY A 242 11.11 -3.06 2.83
N CYS A 243 10.19 -2.94 1.88
CA CYS A 243 9.77 -4.04 1.03
C CYS A 243 9.88 -3.66 -0.46
N GLY A 244 10.24 -4.63 -1.29
CA GLY A 244 10.32 -4.50 -2.75
C GLY A 244 9.49 -5.58 -3.46
N TYR A 245 9.29 -5.37 -4.75
CA TYR A 245 8.61 -6.33 -5.62
C TYR A 245 9.63 -7.12 -6.44
N GLU A 246 9.86 -8.38 -6.07
CA GLU A 246 10.62 -9.33 -6.91
C GLU A 246 9.74 -10.53 -7.28
N LEU A 247 10.06 -11.15 -8.41
CA LEU A 247 9.47 -12.42 -8.83
C LEU A 247 9.94 -13.55 -7.88
#